data_AF-A0A355DYI8-F1
#
_entry.id   AF-A0A355DYI8-F1
#
_cell.length_a   1.000
_cell.length_b   1.000
_cell.length_c   1.000
_cell.angle_alpha   90.00
_cell.angle_beta   90.00
_cell.angle_gamma   90.00
#
_symmetry.space_group_name_H-M   'P 1'
#
loop_
_entity.id
_entity.type
_entity.pdbx_description
1 polymer ?
#
loop_
_entity_poly.entity_id
_entity_poly.type
_entity_poly.pdbx_seq_one_letter_code
_entity_poly.pdbx_strand_id
1 'polypeptide(L)'
;MSYRIRRIDPFWIAHPLVIAAAVIGVALALFGYSRNQLPLSITGGVLMAVGVLIATKPAVSGVLGTLGLLGGIVTFIVLPNPQLADSPMFWKFVSSLFFGLLYMVLMDALVLVVSALYNLFGNTMGMSGIRVEFDEEGAGAPPEA
;
A
#
# COMPACT_ATOMS: atom_id res chain seq x y z
N MET A 1 1.77 10.05 34.31
CA MET A 1 1.20 10.45 33.00
C MET A 1 1.12 9.20 32.14
N SER A 2 -0.08 8.65 31.94
CA SER A 2 -0.30 7.46 31.12
C SER A 2 -0.28 7.85 29.64
N TYR A 3 0.65 7.28 28.88
CA TYR A 3 0.67 7.43 27.43
C TYR A 3 -0.35 6.43 26.86
N ARG A 4 -1.58 6.88 26.59
CA ARG A 4 -2.53 6.10 25.79
C ARG A 4 -1.97 5.99 24.38
N ILE A 5 -1.50 4.80 24.00
CA ILE A 5 -1.32 4.47 22.60
C ILE A 5 -2.72 4.50 21.98
N ARG A 6 -3.00 5.57 21.23
CA ARG A 6 -4.25 5.76 20.49
C ARG A 6 -4.44 4.51 19.64
N ARG A 7 -5.56 3.79 19.82
CA ARG A 7 -5.94 2.70 18.91
C ARG A 7 -5.77 3.24 17.48
N ILE A 8 -4.91 2.59 16.71
CA ILE A 8 -4.83 2.86 15.28
C ILE A 8 -6.12 2.30 14.74
N ASP A 9 -7.12 3.15 14.56
CA ASP A 9 -8.37 2.74 13.96
C ASP A 9 -8.06 2.08 12.60
N PRO A 10 -8.68 0.93 12.28
CA PRO A 10 -8.44 0.25 11.02
C PRO A 10 -8.65 1.24 9.88
N PHE A 11 -7.63 1.41 9.03
CA PHE A 11 -7.61 2.38 7.94
C PHE A 11 -8.89 2.36 7.06
N TRP A 12 -9.48 1.17 6.92
CA TRP A 12 -10.74 0.83 6.25
C TRP A 12 -11.97 1.54 6.81
N ILE A 13 -11.99 1.80 8.11
CA ILE A 13 -13.10 2.47 8.81
C ILE A 13 -12.94 3.99 8.70
N ALA A 14 -11.70 4.49 8.72
CA ALA A 14 -11.42 5.91 8.57
C ALA A 14 -11.62 6.43 7.13
N HIS A 15 -11.31 5.62 6.11
CA HIS A 15 -11.32 6.03 4.70
C HIS A 15 -11.92 4.98 3.74
N PRO A 16 -13.18 4.55 3.92
CA PRO A 16 -13.82 3.52 3.09
C PRO A 16 -13.92 3.92 1.60
N LEU A 17 -14.09 5.21 1.32
CA LEU A 17 -14.15 5.76 -0.04
C LEU A 17 -12.86 5.53 -0.83
N VAL A 18 -11.71 5.57 -0.15
CA VAL A 18 -10.40 5.46 -0.81
C VAL A 18 -10.14 4.03 -1.28
N ILE A 19 -10.58 3.05 -0.49
CA ILE A 19 -10.50 1.63 -0.83
C ILE A 19 -11.48 1.29 -1.95
N ALA A 20 -12.71 1.82 -1.88
CA ALA A 20 -13.68 1.66 -2.97
C ALA A 20 -13.15 2.24 -4.28
N ALA A 21 -12.54 3.43 -4.24
CA ALA A 21 -11.92 4.05 -5.41
C ALA A 21 -10.76 3.21 -5.98
N ALA A 22 -9.91 2.63 -5.11
CA ALA A 22 -8.82 1.75 -5.53
C ALA A 22 -9.33 0.47 -6.20
N VAL A 23 -10.35 -0.18 -5.61
CA VAL A 23 -10.96 -1.41 -6.15
C VAL A 23 -11.66 -1.13 -7.49
N ILE A 24 -12.41 -0.03 -7.58
CA ILE A 24 -13.08 0.40 -8.82
C ILE A 24 -12.03 0.73 -9.89
N GLY A 25 -10.94 1.41 -9.51
CA GLY A 25 -9.82 1.70 -10.41
C GLY A 25 -9.20 0.43 -11.00
N VAL A 26 -8.93 -0.58 -10.17
CA VAL A 26 -8.43 -1.90 -10.62
C VAL A 26 -9.43 -2.58 -11.56
N ALA A 27 -10.72 -2.60 -11.19
CA ALA A 27 -11.76 -3.22 -12.00
C ALA A 27 -11.86 -2.57 -13.39
N LEU A 28 -11.82 -1.23 -13.45
CA LEU A 28 -11.80 -0.48 -14.71
C LEU A 28 -10.53 -0.73 -15.51
N ALA A 29 -9.37 -0.81 -14.84
CA ALA A 29 -8.10 -1.07 -15.49
C ALA A 29 -8.08 -2.45 -16.19
N LEU A 30 -8.53 -3.48 -15.46
CA LEU A 30 -8.62 -4.86 -15.96
C LEU A 30 -9.68 -5.00 -17.05
N PHE A 31 -10.82 -4.33 -16.89
CA PHE A 31 -11.88 -4.33 -17.91
C PHE A 31 -11.41 -3.68 -19.21
N GLY A 32 -10.76 -2.51 -19.11
CA GLY A 32 -10.16 -1.82 -20.25
C GLY A 32 -9.14 -2.70 -20.97
N TYR A 33 -8.30 -3.41 -20.22
CA TYR A 33 -7.30 -4.32 -20.78
C TYR A 33 -7.97 -5.49 -21.51
N SER A 34 -8.98 -6.12 -20.91
CA SER A 34 -9.71 -7.24 -21.52
C SER A 34 -10.43 -6.89 -22.83
N ARG A 35 -10.83 -5.63 -22.99
CA ARG A 35 -11.54 -5.11 -24.17
C ARG A 35 -10.60 -4.39 -25.15
N ASN A 36 -9.29 -4.43 -24.92
CA ASN A 36 -8.28 -3.73 -25.71
C ASN A 36 -8.51 -2.20 -25.79
N GLN A 37 -9.22 -1.63 -24.81
CA GLN A 37 -9.50 -0.19 -24.71
C GLN A 37 -8.45 0.47 -23.81
N LEU A 38 -7.30 0.79 -24.40
CA LEU A 38 -6.18 1.46 -23.72
C LEU A 38 -6.56 2.70 -22.89
N PRO A 39 -7.45 3.62 -23.34
CA PRO A 39 -7.81 4.80 -22.56
C PRO A 39 -8.48 4.45 -21.22
N LEU A 40 -9.27 3.37 -21.21
CA LEU A 40 -10.03 2.90 -20.05
C LEU A 40 -9.11 2.19 -19.06
N SER A 41 -8.11 1.45 -19.57
CA SER A 41 -7.05 0.86 -18.75
C SER A 41 -6.21 1.91 -18.03
N ILE A 42 -5.82 2.97 -18.76
CA ILE A 42 -4.98 4.06 -18.22
C ILE A 42 -5.75 4.83 -17.15
N THR A 43 -7.00 5.20 -17.42
CA THR A 43 -7.83 5.93 -16.44
C THR A 43 -8.11 5.10 -15.18
N GLY A 44 -8.40 3.80 -15.33
CA GLY A 44 -8.55 2.90 -14.19
C GLY A 44 -7.26 2.78 -13.35
N GLY A 45 -6.11 2.64 -14.02
CA GLY A 45 -4.80 2.56 -13.36
C GLY A 45 -4.44 3.84 -12.60
N VAL A 46 -4.73 5.01 -13.17
CA VAL A 46 -4.51 6.31 -12.50
C VAL A 46 -5.41 6.47 -11.28
N LEU A 47 -6.70 6.12 -11.40
CA LEU A 47 -7.65 6.14 -10.27
C LEU A 47 -7.21 5.23 -9.13
N MET A 48 -6.75 4.01 -9.46
CA MET A 48 -6.18 3.11 -8.47
C MET A 48 -4.97 3.75 -7.78
N ALA A 49 -4.00 4.24 -8.55
CA ALA A 49 -2.78 4.80 -8.01
C ALA A 49 -3.07 5.96 -7.06
N VAL A 50 -3.92 6.91 -7.46
CA VAL A 50 -4.29 8.05 -6.60
C VAL A 50 -4.99 7.58 -5.33
N GLY A 51 -5.91 6.63 -5.42
CA GLY A 51 -6.57 6.06 -4.25
C GLY A 51 -5.57 5.44 -3.27
N VAL A 52 -4.64 4.63 -3.78
CA VAL A 52 -3.62 3.99 -2.94
C VAL A 52 -2.70 5.03 -2.29
N LEU A 53 -2.28 6.07 -3.01
CA LEU A 53 -1.40 7.11 -2.47
C LEU A 53 -2.05 8.00 -1.40
N ILE A 54 -3.36 8.25 -1.51
CA ILE A 54 -4.11 8.94 -0.47
C ILE A 54 -4.23 8.06 0.78
N ALA A 55 -4.24 6.74 0.59
CA ALA A 55 -4.38 5.77 1.67
C ALA A 55 -3.10 5.52 2.47
N THR A 56 -1.94 5.60 1.83
CA THR A 56 -0.67 5.26 2.47
C THR A 56 -0.01 6.44 3.16
N LYS A 57 0.71 6.16 4.26
CA LYS A 57 1.47 7.19 4.98
C LYS A 57 2.65 7.63 4.10
N PRO A 58 2.89 8.95 3.93
CA PRO A 58 3.93 9.47 3.03
C PRO A 58 5.32 8.90 3.27
N ALA A 59 5.66 8.57 4.51
CA ALA A 59 6.96 8.00 4.87
C ALA A 59 7.18 6.58 4.32
N VAL A 60 6.13 5.73 4.30
CA VAL A 60 6.24 4.35 3.80
C VAL A 60 6.28 4.34 2.27
N SER A 61 5.39 5.12 1.64
CA SER A 61 5.39 5.30 0.19
C SER A 61 6.71 5.88 -0.31
N GLY A 62 7.28 6.87 0.40
CA GLY A 62 8.59 7.43 0.05
C GLY A 62 9.69 6.38 0.04
N VAL A 63 9.77 5.51 1.06
CA VAL A 63 10.75 4.43 1.12
C VAL A 63 10.54 3.40 0.03
N LEU A 64 9.30 2.99 -0.23
CA LEU A 64 9.00 2.03 -1.29
C LEU A 64 9.27 2.62 -2.68
N GLY A 65 9.02 3.92 -2.86
CA GLY A 65 9.34 4.65 -4.09
C GLY A 65 10.84 4.78 -4.34
N THR A 66 11.65 5.06 -3.31
CA THR A 66 13.11 5.10 -3.49
C THR A 66 13.70 3.72 -3.78
N LEU A 67 13.19 2.67 -3.14
CA LEU A 67 13.58 1.29 -3.45
C LEU A 67 13.17 0.88 -4.87
N GLY A 68 11.94 1.22 -5.28
CA GLY A 68 11.47 0.98 -6.64
C GLY A 68 12.31 1.72 -7.69
N LEU A 69 12.65 2.98 -7.42
CA LEU A 69 13.50 3.79 -8.30
C LEU A 69 14.91 3.22 -8.41
N LEU A 70 15.51 2.78 -7.30
CA LEU A 70 16.79 2.06 -7.32
C LEU A 70 16.71 0.78 -8.15
N GLY A 71 15.65 -0.03 -7.96
CA GLY A 71 15.41 -1.23 -8.76
C GLY A 71 15.27 -0.92 -10.25
N GLY A 72 14.57 0.16 -10.59
CA GLY A 72 14.45 0.66 -11.97
C GLY A 72 15.79 1.05 -12.57
N ILE A 73 16.61 1.82 -11.84
CA ILE A 73 17.93 2.24 -12.31
C ILE A 73 18.80 1.01 -12.58
N VAL A 74 18.78 0.04 -11.67
CA VAL A 74 19.55 -1.20 -11.85
C VAL A 74 19.08 -1.96 -13.09
N THR A 75 17.77 -2.07 -13.31
CA THR A 75 17.17 -2.90 -14.38
C THR A 75 17.21 -2.26 -15.77
N PHE A 76 17.18 -0.93 -15.85
CA PHE A 76 17.10 -0.21 -17.14
C PHE A 76 18.39 0.52 -17.50
N ILE A 77 19.27 0.83 -16.53
CA ILE A 77 20.49 1.61 -16.76
C ILE A 77 21.74 0.77 -16.48
N VAL A 78 21.87 0.17 -15.28
CA VAL A 78 23.10 -0.51 -14.85
C VAL A 78 23.26 -1.87 -15.54
N LEU A 79 22.20 -2.69 -15.49
CA LEU A 79 22.09 -3.98 -16.17
C LEU A 79 20.85 -3.92 -17.07
N PRO A 80 20.93 -3.24 -18.23
CA PRO A 80 19.77 -3.06 -19.08
C PRO A 80 19.27 -4.41 -19.58
N ASN A 81 17.96 -4.64 -19.44
CA ASN A 81 17.27 -5.74 -20.09
C ASN A 81 17.65 -5.77 -21.59
N PRO A 82 18.00 -6.94 -22.17
CA PRO A 82 18.34 -7.07 -23.59
C PRO A 82 17.33 -6.42 -24.54
N GLN A 83 16.05 -6.39 -24.17
CA GLN A 83 14.98 -5.78 -24.96
C GLN A 83 15.06 -4.24 -25.04
N LEU A 84 15.77 -3.61 -24.10
CA LEU A 84 15.93 -2.16 -23.99
C LEU A 84 17.41 -1.73 -24.07
N ALA A 85 18.31 -2.66 -24.39
CA ALA A 85 19.76 -2.42 -24.43
C ALA A 85 20.12 -1.29 -25.40
N ASP A 86 19.50 -1.28 -26.58
CA ASP A 86 19.73 -0.27 -27.63
C ASP A 86 18.87 1.00 -27.47
N SER A 87 18.03 1.06 -26.43
CA SER A 87 17.20 2.23 -26.19
C SER A 87 18.05 3.45 -25.76
N PRO A 88 17.73 4.66 -26.25
CA PRO A 88 18.38 5.89 -25.80
C PRO A 88 18.30 6.07 -24.29
N MET A 89 19.34 6.65 -23.69
CA MET A 89 19.46 6.85 -22.24
C MET A 89 18.24 7.57 -21.63
N PHE A 90 17.67 8.52 -22.37
CA PHE A 90 16.45 9.21 -21.98
C PHE A 90 15.29 8.25 -21.73
N TRP A 91 15.04 7.31 -22.65
CA TRP A 91 13.97 6.32 -22.52
C TRP A 91 14.22 5.35 -21.37
N LYS A 92 15.48 4.96 -21.13
CA LYS A 92 15.87 4.14 -19.97
C LYS A 92 15.56 4.83 -18.64
N PHE A 93 15.81 6.15 -18.56
CA PHE A 93 15.48 6.94 -17.37
C PHE A 93 13.97 7.06 -17.14
N VAL A 94 13.21 7.32 -18.23
CA VAL A 94 11.75 7.35 -18.17
C VAL A 94 11.19 6.00 -17.71
N SER A 95 11.66 4.88 -18.28
CA SER A 95 11.25 3.53 -17.85
C SER A 95 11.59 3.27 -16.38
N SER A 96 12.76 3.71 -15.91
CA SER A 96 13.13 3.61 -14.50
C SER A 96 12.20 4.39 -13.58
N LEU A 97 11.77 5.60 -13.96
CA LEU A 97 10.82 6.40 -13.21
C LEU A 97 9.44 5.73 -13.16
N PHE A 98 8.93 5.28 -14.31
CA PHE A 98 7.66 4.58 -14.39
C PHE A 98 7.66 3.28 -13.57
N PHE A 99 8.76 2.53 -13.62
CA PHE A 99 8.94 1.35 -12.79
C PHE A 99 8.92 1.68 -11.30
N GLY A 100 9.66 2.71 -10.88
CA GLY A 100 9.67 3.14 -9.48
C GLY A 100 8.29 3.57 -8.98
N LEU A 101 7.56 4.34 -9.78
CA LEU A 101 6.18 4.75 -9.47
C LEU A 101 5.23 3.56 -9.37
N LEU A 102 5.28 2.63 -10.35
CA LEU A 102 4.46 1.42 -10.32
C LEU A 102 4.79 0.53 -9.13
N TYR A 103 6.08 0.32 -8.86
CA TYR A 103 6.53 -0.46 -7.72
C TYR A 103 6.02 0.13 -6.40
N MET A 104 6.13 1.44 -6.22
CA MET A 104 5.64 2.15 -5.04
C MET A 104 4.14 1.90 -4.84
N VAL A 105 3.33 2.15 -5.88
CA VAL A 105 1.88 1.98 -5.83
C VAL A 105 1.47 0.52 -5.59
N LEU A 106 2.15 -0.43 -6.24
CA LEU A 106 1.85 -1.86 -6.07
C LEU A 106 2.21 -2.33 -4.65
N MET A 107 3.35 -1.91 -4.13
CA MET A 107 3.75 -2.26 -2.76
C MET A 107 2.86 -1.61 -1.72
N ASP A 108 2.45 -0.35 -1.93
CA ASP A 108 1.46 0.32 -1.08
C ASP A 108 0.13 -0.42 -1.09
N ALA A 109 -0.36 -0.83 -2.28
CA ALA A 109 -1.58 -1.62 -2.41
C ALA A 109 -1.46 -2.98 -1.68
N LEU A 110 -0.31 -3.63 -1.78
CA LEU A 110 -0.04 -4.90 -1.09
C LEU A 110 -0.04 -4.72 0.43
N VAL A 111 0.60 -3.67 0.96
CA VAL A 111 0.61 -3.34 2.38
C VAL A 111 -0.82 -3.06 2.88
N LEU A 112 -1.63 -2.35 2.09
CA LEU A 112 -3.04 -2.15 2.41
C LEU A 112 -3.76 -3.50 2.48
N VAL A 113 -3.67 -4.35 1.45
CA VAL A 113 -4.33 -5.67 1.45
C VAL A 113 -3.91 -6.52 2.65
N VAL A 114 -2.61 -6.57 2.99
CA VAL A 114 -2.12 -7.30 4.18
C VAL A 114 -2.71 -6.72 5.46
N SER A 115 -2.78 -5.39 5.57
CA SER A 115 -3.42 -4.70 6.69
C SER A 115 -4.93 -5.00 6.76
N ALA A 116 -5.60 -5.13 5.61
CA ALA A 116 -6.99 -5.57 5.51
C ALA A 116 -7.18 -6.94 6.14
N LEU A 117 -6.36 -7.88 5.69
CA LEU A 117 -6.45 -9.27 6.07
C LEU A 117 -6.15 -9.40 7.55
N TYR A 118 -5.11 -8.74 8.06
CA TYR A 118 -4.79 -8.72 9.49
C TYR A 118 -5.97 -8.22 10.33
N ASN A 119 -6.61 -7.12 9.93
CA ASN A 119 -7.77 -6.58 10.65
C ASN A 119 -9.01 -7.46 10.52
N LEU A 120 -9.24 -8.06 9.35
CA LEU A 120 -10.33 -8.99 9.11
C LEU A 120 -10.17 -10.20 10.05
N PHE A 121 -9.02 -10.89 10.01
CA PHE A 121 -8.76 -12.05 10.86
C PHE A 121 -8.72 -11.69 12.36
N GLY A 122 -8.16 -10.53 12.71
CA GLY A 122 -8.10 -10.04 14.10
C GLY A 122 -9.46 -9.68 14.70
N ASN A 123 -10.36 -9.08 13.91
CA ASN A 123 -11.69 -8.65 14.38
C ASN A 123 -12.77 -9.72 14.21
N THR A 124 -12.76 -10.52 13.14
CA THR A 124 -13.85 -11.47 12.86
C THR A 124 -13.57 -12.88 13.35
N MET A 125 -12.31 -13.32 13.39
CA MET A 125 -11.95 -14.69 13.80
C MET A 125 -11.33 -14.79 15.18
N GLY A 126 -11.15 -13.66 15.89
CA GLY A 126 -10.54 -13.64 17.23
C GLY A 126 -9.06 -14.07 17.26
N MET A 127 -8.47 -14.40 16.11
CA MET A 127 -7.05 -14.73 15.94
C MET A 127 -6.22 -13.44 15.86
N SER A 128 -6.31 -12.59 16.89
CA SER A 128 -5.34 -11.51 17.07
C SER A 128 -4.09 -12.11 17.69
N GLY A 129 -3.06 -12.37 16.88
CA GLY A 129 -1.80 -12.96 17.34
C GLY A 129 -1.02 -12.11 18.35
N ILE A 130 -1.41 -10.84 18.56
CA ILE A 130 -0.88 -9.98 19.61
C ILE A 130 -2.03 -9.12 20.16
N ARG A 131 -2.77 -9.66 21.13
CA ARG A 131 -3.46 -8.81 22.12
C ARG A 131 -2.46 -8.53 23.23
N VAL A 132 -1.83 -7.36 23.21
CA VAL A 132 -1.19 -6.85 24.42
C VAL A 132 -2.31 -6.28 25.30
N GLU A 133 -2.98 -7.16 26.02
CA GLU A 133 -3.75 -6.79 27.20
C GLU A 133 -2.70 -6.55 28.29
N PHE A 134 -2.35 -5.28 28.52
CA PHE A 134 -1.70 -4.91 29.77
C PHE A 134 -2.77 -5.07 30.85
N ASP A 135 -2.66 -6.18 31.59
CA ASP A 135 -3.49 -6.45 32.75
C ASP A 135 -3.33 -5.29 33.74
N GLU A 136 -4.46 -4.75 34.21
CA GLU A 136 -4.50 -3.73 35.26
C GLU A 136 -4.26 -4.42 36.61
N GLU A 137 -3.14 -5.12 36.74
CA GLU A 137 -2.76 -5.81 37.97
C GLU A 137 -2.16 -4.80 38.96
N GLY A 138 -3.08 -4.14 39.68
CA GLY A 138 -2.75 -3.23 40.77
C GLY A 138 -3.94 -2.56 41.47
N ALA A 139 -5.18 -2.92 41.14
CA ALA A 139 -6.37 -2.46 41.88
C ALA A 139 -7.00 -3.62 42.67
N GLY A 140 -6.57 -3.78 43.93
CA GLY A 140 -7.21 -4.62 44.95
C GLY A 140 -6.26 -4.74 46.14
N ALA A 141 -6.52 -4.15 47.31
CA ALA A 141 -7.75 -4.27 48.08
C ALA A 141 -7.95 -3.10 49.06
N PRO A 142 -9.20 -2.70 49.36
CA PRO A 142 -9.63 -2.40 50.74
C PRO A 142 -10.17 -3.69 51.37
N PRO A 143 -9.76 -4.05 52.61
CA PRO A 143 -10.50 -3.65 53.81
C PRO A 143 -9.54 -3.37 55.00
N GLU A 144 -9.88 -2.70 56.10
CA GLU A 144 -10.85 -3.07 57.14
C GLU A 144 -11.13 -1.87 58.07
N ALA A 145 -12.38 -1.84 58.58
CA ALA A 145 -12.96 -1.13 59.73
C ALA A 145 -12.89 0.41 59.81
#